data_AF-A0AAV5TK28-F1
#
_entry.id   AF-A0AAV5TK28-F1
#
_cell.length_a   1.000
_cell.length_b   1.000
_cell.length_c   1.000
_cell.angle_alpha   90.00
_cell.angle_beta   90.00
_cell.angle_gamma   90.00
#
_symmetry.space_group_name_H-M   'P 1'
#
loop_
_entity.id
_entity.type
_entity.pdbx_description
1 polymer ?
#
loop_
_entity_poly.entity_id
_entity_poly.type
_entity_poly.pdbx_seq_one_letter_code
_entity_poly.pdbx_strand_id
1 'polypeptide(L)'
;MPTPFDDRSVLDVAYEGSFYPYLYDGRDGAQRGFIPIMWEIIGQALRKNIRYNQISSFLSHSLLSLARALFLLSVTLTTFYHGAYFRGDTIVTVPPKQTTLSTLLSSLDTLQRYLLLDVHGKASPPLLSFFNDRVQFQPDKAAFFKQLCSDSKAVTFLFSGEKYQRTLINATCYLNPISISTPERATYKPFAGFAIDHPYFIITSRNFTSSKITKRINTVILRMFQDQQISSLWNPRSVDSLRHYYDDETQPKAEFNPMSFEQLSIVFYLLIGGNCASILLMAFEIVYYKVLHRHNLISALQRRSSKILQKYSV
;
A
#
# COMPACT_ATOMS: atom_id res chain seq x y z
N MET A 1 49.50 -13.03 54.79
CA MET A 1 48.75 -11.84 55.24
C MET A 1 47.41 -11.83 54.53
N PRO A 2 46.28 -11.98 55.24
CA PRO A 2 44.95 -11.96 54.64
C PRO A 2 44.61 -10.53 54.21
N THR A 3 44.21 -10.36 52.95
CA THR A 3 43.65 -9.11 52.44
C THR A 3 42.32 -8.77 53.12
N PRO A 4 41.95 -7.49 53.27
CA PRO A 4 40.71 -7.06 53.91
C PRO A 4 39.52 -7.25 52.96
N PHE A 5 39.21 -8.50 52.63
CA PHE A 5 37.95 -8.84 51.99
C PHE A 5 36.87 -8.89 53.07
N ASP A 6 36.17 -7.76 53.21
CA ASP A 6 34.87 -7.56 53.86
C ASP A 6 34.51 -8.62 54.93
N ASP A 7 34.75 -8.27 56.19
CA ASP A 7 34.50 -9.06 57.41
C ASP A 7 33.00 -9.21 57.73
N ARG A 8 32.17 -9.24 56.69
CA ARG A 8 30.76 -9.58 56.81
C ARG A 8 30.67 -11.08 57.04
N SER A 9 30.11 -11.43 58.19
CA SER A 9 29.76 -12.80 58.59
C SER A 9 28.65 -13.44 57.72
N VAL A 10 28.10 -12.67 56.77
CA VAL A 10 26.99 -13.07 55.91
C VAL A 10 27.33 -12.83 54.44
N LEU A 11 27.05 -13.81 53.57
CA LEU A 11 27.10 -13.73 52.12
C LEU A 11 25.67 -13.50 51.60
N ASP A 12 25.41 -12.32 51.07
CA ASP A 12 24.12 -11.98 50.47
C ASP A 12 24.05 -12.52 49.03
N VAL A 13 23.16 -13.48 48.79
CA VAL A 13 22.88 -14.06 47.47
C VAL A 13 21.56 -13.49 46.97
N ALA A 14 21.64 -12.63 45.95
CA ALA A 14 20.45 -12.14 45.28
C ALA A 14 19.96 -13.17 44.27
N TYR A 15 18.66 -13.47 44.25
CA TYR A 15 18.07 -14.40 43.29
C TYR A 15 16.78 -13.82 42.71
N GLU A 16 16.47 -14.22 41.48
CA GLU A 16 15.29 -13.76 40.75
C GLU A 16 14.39 -14.96 40.40
N GLY A 17 13.23 -15.04 41.06
CA GLY A 17 12.20 -16.03 40.76
C GLY A 17 12.44 -17.44 41.31
N SER A 18 11.43 -18.30 41.14
CA SER A 18 11.45 -19.72 41.48
C SER A 18 11.42 -20.56 40.20
N PHE A 19 12.46 -21.36 40.00
CA PHE A 19 12.61 -22.30 38.89
C PHE A 19 12.71 -23.72 39.45
N TYR A 20 11.58 -24.42 39.51
CA TYR A 20 11.58 -25.84 39.88
C TYR A 20 12.34 -26.68 38.82
N PRO A 21 13.21 -27.64 39.21
CA PRO A 21 13.54 -28.07 40.58
C PRO A 21 14.77 -27.38 41.21
N TYR A 22 15.33 -26.37 40.54
CA TYR A 22 16.61 -25.76 40.90
C TYR A 22 16.53 -24.79 42.09
N LEU A 23 15.46 -24.01 42.20
CA LEU A 23 15.21 -23.07 43.30
C LEU A 23 13.70 -22.79 43.39
N TYR A 24 13.05 -23.08 44.51
CA TYR A 24 11.63 -22.80 44.70
C TYR A 24 11.27 -22.66 46.18
N ASP A 25 10.20 -21.92 46.45
CA ASP A 25 9.68 -21.74 47.80
C ASP A 25 8.91 -23.00 48.25
N GLY A 26 9.34 -23.58 49.37
CA GLY A 26 8.55 -24.57 50.09
C GLY A 26 7.30 -23.93 50.70
N ARG A 27 6.30 -24.75 51.07
CA ARG A 27 5.08 -24.27 51.76
C ARG A 27 5.38 -23.60 53.11
N ASP A 28 6.53 -23.90 53.68
CA ASP A 28 7.11 -23.36 54.89
C ASP A 28 7.89 -22.04 54.68
N GLY A 29 7.97 -21.54 53.44
CA GLY A 29 8.78 -20.37 53.07
C GLY A 29 10.28 -20.66 53.00
N ALA A 30 10.71 -21.91 53.20
CA ALA A 30 12.09 -22.30 53.04
C ALA A 30 12.46 -22.43 51.56
N GLN A 31 13.61 -21.90 51.16
CA GLN A 31 14.16 -22.09 49.82
C GLN A 31 14.59 -23.54 49.63
N ARG A 32 14.04 -24.24 48.64
CA ARG A 32 14.35 -25.63 48.31
C ARG A 32 14.87 -25.74 46.88
N GLY A 33 15.59 -26.81 46.59
CA GLY A 33 16.17 -27.08 45.27
C GLY A 33 17.70 -27.23 45.30
N PHE A 34 18.29 -27.45 44.13
CA PHE A 34 19.73 -27.63 43.99
C PHE A 34 20.54 -26.37 44.38
N ILE A 35 20.05 -25.18 44.01
CA ILE A 35 20.78 -23.92 44.19
C ILE A 35 20.94 -23.56 45.67
N PRO A 36 19.91 -23.63 46.54
CA PRO A 36 20.08 -23.39 47.97
C PRO A 36 21.09 -24.33 48.63
N ILE A 37 21.05 -25.63 48.28
CA ILE A 37 21.96 -26.66 48.82
C ILE A 37 23.40 -26.36 48.39
N MET A 38 23.61 -26.05 47.11
CA MET A 38 24.94 -25.69 46.59
C MET A 38 25.52 -24.47 47.33
N TRP A 39 24.73 -23.42 47.51
CA TRP A 39 25.16 -22.22 48.22
C TRP A 39 25.37 -22.45 49.71
N GLU A 40 24.59 -23.33 50.34
CA GLU A 40 24.80 -23.75 51.72
C GLU A 40 26.17 -24.44 51.88
N ILE A 41 26.52 -25.37 50.98
CA ILE A 41 27.84 -26.03 50.97
C ILE A 41 28.97 -25.01 50.81
N ILE A 42 28.81 -24.05 49.88
CA ILE A 42 29.76 -22.96 49.66
C ILE A 42 29.88 -22.09 50.92
N GLY A 43 28.76 -21.75 51.57
CA GLY A 43 28.73 -20.98 52.81
C GLY A 43 29.46 -21.68 53.95
N GLN A 44 29.24 -22.98 54.12
CA GLN A 44 29.94 -23.80 55.12
C GLN A 44 31.45 -23.85 54.86
N ALA A 45 31.87 -24.06 53.61
CA ALA A 45 33.28 -24.06 53.22
C ALA A 45 33.97 -22.71 53.49
N LEU A 46 33.24 -21.61 53.29
CA LEU A 46 33.72 -20.25 53.53
C LEU A 46 33.53 -19.77 54.98
N ARG A 47 32.91 -20.57 55.85
CA ARG A 47 32.49 -20.18 57.21
C ARG A 47 31.66 -18.88 57.24
N LYS A 48 30.77 -18.70 56.26
CA LYS A 48 29.86 -17.55 56.16
C LYS A 48 28.40 -18.01 56.07
N ASN A 49 27.51 -17.30 56.75
CA ASN A 49 26.07 -17.54 56.64
C ASN A 49 25.54 -17.03 55.30
N ILE A 50 24.69 -17.79 54.61
CA ILE A 50 24.08 -17.34 53.36
C ILE A 50 22.74 -16.65 53.67
N ARG A 51 22.54 -15.44 53.14
CA ARG A 51 21.23 -14.76 53.16
C ARG A 51 20.73 -14.60 51.74
N TYR A 52 19.56 -15.16 51.46
CA TYR A 52 18.92 -15.01 50.16
C TYR A 52 18.07 -13.76 50.16
N ASN A 53 18.36 -12.84 49.23
CA ASN A 53 17.57 -11.64 49.02
C ASN A 53 16.84 -11.80 47.68
N GLN A 54 15.52 -11.90 47.72
CA GLN A 54 14.71 -11.95 46.51
C GLN A 54 14.79 -10.58 45.82
N ILE A 55 15.29 -10.56 44.57
CA ILE A 55 15.18 -9.37 43.72
C ILE A 55 13.69 -9.17 43.46
N SER A 56 13.18 -7.95 43.70
CA SER A 56 11.74 -7.73 43.82
C SER A 56 11.00 -8.34 42.63
N SER A 57 10.12 -9.30 42.92
CA SER A 57 9.26 -9.95 41.93
C SER A 57 8.43 -8.92 41.16
N PHE A 58 8.19 -7.76 41.77
CA PHE A 58 7.56 -6.61 41.14
C PHE A 58 8.27 -6.13 39.88
N LEU A 59 9.61 -6.01 39.89
CA LEU A 59 10.38 -5.52 38.74
C LEU A 59 10.32 -6.52 37.57
N SER A 60 10.54 -7.79 37.86
CA SER A 60 10.54 -8.86 36.84
C SER A 60 9.14 -9.08 36.27
N HIS A 61 8.10 -9.07 37.11
CA HIS A 61 6.71 -9.14 36.65
C HIS A 61 6.29 -7.91 35.84
N SER A 62 6.72 -6.71 36.23
CA SER A 62 6.42 -5.48 35.50
C SER A 62 7.07 -5.47 34.12
N LEU A 63 8.35 -5.87 34.03
CA LEU A 63 9.08 -5.97 32.75
C LEU A 63 8.47 -7.04 31.84
N LEU A 64 8.14 -8.21 32.40
CA LEU A 64 7.51 -9.28 31.63
C LEU A 64 6.10 -8.89 31.15
N SER A 65 5.32 -8.21 31.99
CA SER A 65 4.00 -7.68 31.63
C SER A 65 4.10 -6.66 30.50
N LEU A 66 5.05 -5.72 30.61
CA LEU A 66 5.31 -4.73 29.56
C LEU A 66 5.74 -5.39 28.24
N ALA A 67 6.64 -6.37 28.30
CA ALA A 67 7.09 -7.11 27.12
C ALA A 67 5.92 -7.84 26.43
N ARG A 68 5.03 -8.48 27.21
CA ARG A 68 3.82 -9.12 26.68
C ARG A 68 2.85 -8.12 26.05
N ALA A 69 2.65 -6.96 26.69
CA ALA A 69 1.79 -5.91 26.16
C ALA A 69 2.34 -5.34 24.84
N LEU A 70 3.65 -5.08 24.76
CA LEU A 70 4.32 -4.63 23.54
C LEU A 70 4.26 -5.67 22.43
N PHE A 71 4.45 -6.96 22.75
CA PHE A 71 4.32 -8.04 21.79
C PHE A 71 2.89 -8.13 21.23
N LEU A 72 1.87 -8.11 22.10
CA LEU A 72 0.47 -8.11 21.68
C LEU A 72 0.13 -6.88 20.82
N LEU A 73 0.60 -5.70 21.22
CA LEU A 73 0.43 -4.47 20.44
C LEU A 73 1.10 -4.58 19.07
N SER A 74 2.32 -5.13 19.00
CA SER A 74 3.04 -5.35 17.74
C SER A 74 2.28 -6.33 16.85
N VAL A 75 1.87 -7.49 17.35
CA VAL A 75 1.09 -8.47 16.56
C VAL A 75 -0.22 -7.85 16.09
N THR A 76 -0.91 -7.11 16.96
CA THR A 76 -2.16 -6.43 16.61
C THR A 76 -1.92 -5.40 15.52
N LEU A 77 -0.93 -4.51 15.67
CA LEU A 77 -0.57 -3.53 14.64
C LEU A 77 -0.16 -4.20 13.33
N THR A 78 0.65 -5.25 13.37
CA THR A 78 1.04 -6.01 12.17
C THR A 78 -0.17 -6.65 11.50
N THR A 79 -1.09 -7.24 12.26
CA THR A 79 -2.31 -7.87 11.72
C THR A 79 -3.29 -6.83 11.18
N PHE A 80 -3.45 -5.70 11.84
CA PHE A 80 -4.26 -4.57 11.36
C PHE A 80 -3.62 -3.92 10.14
N TYR A 81 -2.31 -3.75 10.11
CA TYR A 81 -1.58 -3.19 8.98
C TYR A 81 -1.66 -4.13 7.77
N HIS A 82 -1.43 -5.43 7.94
CA HIS A 82 -1.56 -6.42 6.87
C HIS A 82 -3.02 -6.67 6.46
N GLY A 83 -3.96 -6.68 7.40
CA GLY A 83 -5.40 -6.80 7.11
C GLY A 83 -5.97 -5.56 6.42
N ALA A 84 -5.47 -4.37 6.78
CA ALA A 84 -5.77 -3.12 6.08
C ALA A 84 -5.06 -3.06 4.72
N TYR A 85 -3.85 -3.62 4.56
CA TYR A 85 -3.19 -3.79 3.26
C TYR A 85 -3.93 -4.76 2.35
N PHE A 86 -4.50 -5.84 2.88
CA PHE A 86 -5.37 -6.75 2.12
C PHE A 86 -6.67 -6.07 1.63
N ARG A 87 -7.08 -4.97 2.28
CA ARG A 87 -8.13 -4.05 1.79
C ARG A 87 -7.57 -2.79 1.12
N GLY A 88 -6.25 -2.62 1.08
CA GLY A 88 -5.50 -1.49 0.54
C GLY A 88 -4.82 -1.80 -0.80
N ASP A 89 -4.77 -3.07 -1.21
CA ASP A 89 -4.47 -3.51 -2.58
C ASP A 89 -5.53 -3.01 -3.59
N THR A 90 -6.64 -2.44 -3.13
CA THR A 90 -7.38 -1.47 -3.93
C THR A 90 -6.62 -0.15 -3.89
N ILE A 91 -5.57 -0.03 -4.69
CA ILE A 91 -5.06 1.28 -5.09
C ILE A 91 -6.26 1.97 -5.75
N VAL A 92 -6.82 2.98 -5.08
CA VAL A 92 -7.79 3.87 -5.69
C VAL A 92 -7.01 4.56 -6.81
N THR A 93 -7.14 4.04 -8.03
CA THR A 93 -6.66 4.72 -9.22
C THR A 93 -7.36 6.07 -9.21
N VAL A 94 -6.63 7.13 -8.84
CA VAL A 94 -7.15 8.48 -9.01
C VAL A 94 -7.40 8.58 -10.50
N PRO A 95 -8.66 8.65 -10.96
CA PRO A 95 -8.93 8.66 -12.38
C PRO A 95 -8.17 9.84 -12.97
N PRO A 96 -7.51 9.67 -14.14
CA PRO A 96 -6.73 10.74 -14.73
C PRO A 96 -7.62 11.97 -14.88
N LYS A 97 -7.08 13.14 -14.51
CA LYS A 97 -7.81 14.41 -14.55
C LYS A 97 -8.52 14.53 -15.89
N GLN A 98 -9.85 14.67 -15.85
CA GLN A 98 -10.66 14.71 -17.06
C GLN A 98 -10.20 15.86 -17.96
N THR A 99 -9.92 15.55 -19.23
CA THR A 99 -9.52 16.57 -20.22
C THR A 99 -10.77 17.30 -20.70
N THR A 100 -10.74 18.64 -20.73
CA THR A 100 -11.82 19.46 -21.30
C THR A 100 -11.58 19.74 -22.78
N LEU A 101 -12.61 20.13 -23.53
CA LEU A 101 -12.44 20.52 -24.94
C LEU A 101 -11.45 21.69 -25.09
N SER A 102 -11.55 22.71 -24.24
CA SER A 102 -10.57 23.81 -24.17
C SER A 102 -9.13 23.34 -24.00
N THR A 103 -8.90 22.36 -23.12
CA THR A 103 -7.56 21.78 -22.91
C THR A 103 -7.10 20.95 -24.12
N LEU A 104 -8.01 20.24 -24.78
CA LEU A 104 -7.72 19.55 -26.03
C LEU A 104 -7.26 20.55 -27.09
N LEU A 105 -8.05 21.59 -27.34
CA LEU A 105 -7.77 22.59 -28.38
C LEU A 105 -6.44 23.33 -28.12
N SER A 106 -6.16 23.72 -26.87
CA SER A 106 -4.86 24.34 -26.55
C SER A 106 -3.68 23.37 -26.73
N SER A 107 -3.89 22.08 -26.46
CA SER A 107 -2.86 21.05 -26.73
C SER A 107 -2.68 20.73 -28.22
N LEU A 108 -3.66 21.06 -29.06
CA LEU A 108 -3.52 21.01 -30.51
C LEU A 108 -2.61 22.15 -30.99
N ASP A 109 -2.71 23.34 -30.41
CA ASP A 109 -1.85 24.47 -30.79
C ASP A 109 -0.37 24.21 -30.46
N THR A 110 -0.09 23.50 -29.37
CA THR A 110 1.27 23.11 -28.95
C THR A 110 1.84 21.90 -29.69
N LEU A 111 1.16 21.41 -30.75
CA LEU A 111 1.55 20.26 -31.55
C LEU A 111 1.68 18.94 -30.77
N GLN A 112 1.04 18.84 -29.60
CA GLN A 112 1.20 17.65 -28.76
C GLN A 112 0.24 16.52 -29.10
N ARG A 113 -0.91 16.79 -29.72
CA ARG A 113 -1.93 15.79 -30.01
C ARG A 113 -2.29 15.70 -31.50
N TYR A 114 -2.79 14.54 -31.91
CA TYR A 114 -3.27 14.27 -33.26
C TYR A 114 -4.59 13.48 -33.22
N LEU A 115 -5.35 13.55 -34.32
CA LEU A 115 -6.59 12.82 -34.48
C LEU A 115 -6.30 11.45 -35.11
N LEU A 116 -6.71 10.38 -34.45
CA LEU A 116 -6.66 9.02 -34.98
C LEU A 116 -8.08 8.61 -35.42
N LEU A 117 -8.23 8.20 -36.67
CA LEU A 117 -9.50 7.74 -37.25
C LEU A 117 -9.34 6.33 -37.82
N ASP A 118 -10.41 5.56 -37.72
CA ASP A 118 -10.53 4.21 -38.27
C ASP A 118 -11.21 4.20 -39.65
N VAL A 119 -12.07 5.18 -39.93
CA VAL A 119 -12.84 5.26 -41.19
C VAL A 119 -12.78 6.68 -41.78
N HIS A 120 -12.59 6.77 -43.10
CA HIS A 120 -12.71 8.03 -43.82
C HIS A 120 -14.14 8.57 -43.73
N GLY A 121 -14.29 9.87 -43.43
CA GLY A 121 -15.61 10.52 -43.31
C GLY A 121 -16.28 10.40 -41.94
N LYS A 122 -15.63 9.76 -40.95
CA LYS A 122 -16.12 9.74 -39.55
C LYS A 122 -16.17 11.13 -38.91
N ALA A 123 -15.28 12.02 -39.34
CA ALA A 123 -15.23 13.42 -38.92
C ALA A 123 -15.67 14.34 -40.07
N SER A 124 -16.41 15.39 -39.75
CA SER A 124 -16.83 16.40 -40.73
C SER A 124 -15.63 17.28 -41.14
N PRO A 125 -15.61 17.85 -42.36
CA PRO A 125 -14.52 18.73 -42.79
C PRO A 125 -14.23 19.92 -41.84
N PRO A 126 -15.25 20.61 -41.27
CA PRO A 126 -15.01 21.67 -40.28
C PRO A 126 -14.38 21.18 -38.97
N LEU A 127 -14.52 19.89 -38.64
CA LEU A 127 -13.88 19.29 -37.47
C LEU A 127 -12.42 18.96 -37.77
N LEU A 128 -12.16 18.41 -38.98
CA LEU A 128 -10.81 18.08 -39.44
C LEU A 128 -9.91 19.31 -39.53
N SER A 129 -10.46 20.49 -39.85
CA SER A 129 -9.68 21.73 -39.92
C SER A 129 -9.06 22.15 -38.58
N PHE A 130 -9.56 21.69 -37.43
CA PHE A 130 -8.91 21.96 -36.13
C PHE A 130 -7.59 21.19 -35.95
N PHE A 131 -7.38 20.12 -36.72
CA PHE A 131 -6.22 19.27 -36.57
C PHE A 131 -5.08 19.62 -37.56
N ASN A 132 -5.27 20.56 -38.49
CA ASN A 132 -4.23 21.04 -39.43
C ASN A 132 -3.37 19.90 -39.99
N ASP A 133 -3.99 18.95 -40.71
CA ASP A 133 -3.36 17.76 -41.31
C ASP A 133 -2.81 16.70 -40.34
N ARG A 134 -2.97 16.88 -39.02
CA ARG A 134 -2.59 15.88 -38.01
C ARG A 134 -3.68 14.84 -37.82
N VAL A 135 -4.02 14.17 -38.91
CA VAL A 135 -5.03 13.12 -38.94
C VAL A 135 -4.36 11.85 -39.44
N GLN A 136 -4.32 10.84 -38.59
CA GLN A 136 -3.83 9.52 -38.92
C GLN A 136 -5.01 8.58 -39.12
N PHE A 137 -4.90 7.71 -40.12
CA PHE A 137 -5.91 6.71 -40.44
C PHE A 137 -5.37 5.32 -40.14
N GLN A 138 -6.06 4.56 -39.29
CA GLN A 138 -5.74 3.19 -38.94
C GLN A 138 -6.98 2.30 -39.14
N PRO A 139 -7.14 1.67 -40.32
CA PRO A 139 -8.36 0.94 -40.67
C PRO A 139 -8.53 -0.37 -39.91
N ASP A 140 -7.44 -1.00 -39.48
CA ASP A 140 -7.51 -2.17 -38.59
C ASP A 140 -7.88 -1.73 -37.17
N LYS A 141 -9.06 -2.18 -36.71
CA LYS A 141 -9.61 -1.85 -35.39
C LYS A 141 -8.70 -2.29 -34.24
N ALA A 142 -8.05 -3.46 -34.36
CA ALA A 142 -7.17 -3.94 -33.30
C ALA A 142 -5.94 -3.04 -33.17
N ALA A 143 -5.25 -2.77 -34.29
CA ALA A 143 -4.14 -1.82 -34.30
C ALA A 143 -4.56 -0.39 -33.91
N PHE A 144 -5.75 0.07 -34.30
CA PHE A 144 -6.30 1.37 -33.91
C PHE A 144 -6.42 1.51 -32.38
N PHE A 145 -7.04 0.54 -31.71
CA PHE A 145 -7.15 0.57 -30.24
C PHE A 145 -5.80 0.38 -29.58
N LYS A 146 -4.91 -0.43 -30.17
CA LYS A 146 -3.56 -0.62 -29.64
C LYS A 146 -2.78 0.70 -29.66
N GLN A 147 -2.83 1.42 -30.78
CA GLN A 147 -2.22 2.73 -30.93
C GLN A 147 -2.82 3.75 -29.94
N LEU A 148 -4.15 3.80 -29.85
CA LEU A 148 -4.87 4.68 -28.92
C LEU A 148 -4.51 4.41 -27.44
N CYS A 149 -4.29 3.15 -27.06
CA CYS A 149 -3.85 2.78 -25.71
C CYS A 149 -2.37 3.07 -25.47
N SER A 150 -1.50 2.91 -26.47
CA SER A 150 -0.05 3.07 -26.32
C SER A 150 0.43 4.52 -26.40
N ASP A 151 -0.34 5.38 -27.07
CA ASP A 151 0.05 6.76 -27.35
C ASP A 151 -0.89 7.76 -26.67
N SER A 152 -0.40 8.41 -25.62
CA SER A 152 -1.16 9.42 -24.86
C SER A 152 -1.48 10.69 -25.66
N LYS A 153 -0.89 10.86 -26.85
CA LYS A 153 -1.13 11.98 -27.76
C LYS A 153 -2.27 11.72 -28.74
N ALA A 154 -2.65 10.46 -28.92
CA ALA A 154 -3.74 10.08 -29.82
C ALA A 154 -5.09 10.47 -29.22
N VAL A 155 -5.91 11.15 -30.01
CA VAL A 155 -7.30 11.48 -29.67
C VAL A 155 -8.19 10.95 -30.78
N THR A 156 -9.38 10.50 -30.44
CA THR A 156 -10.32 9.96 -31.43
C THR A 156 -11.77 10.31 -31.09
N PHE A 157 -12.65 10.03 -32.04
CA PHE A 157 -14.09 10.07 -31.88
C PHE A 157 -14.61 8.64 -31.85
N LEU A 158 -15.29 8.30 -30.76
CA LEU A 158 -15.94 7.00 -30.59
C LEU A 158 -17.42 7.21 -30.37
N PHE A 159 -18.24 6.41 -31.04
CA PHE A 159 -19.63 6.23 -30.62
C PHE A 159 -19.67 5.48 -29.30
N SER A 160 -20.75 5.66 -28.53
CA SER A 160 -20.90 5.05 -27.19
C SER A 160 -20.69 3.54 -27.17
N GLY A 161 -21.04 2.84 -28.26
CA GLY A 161 -20.80 1.40 -28.41
C GLY A 161 -19.41 1.02 -28.91
N GLU A 162 -18.69 1.90 -29.59
CA GLU A 162 -17.37 1.58 -30.15
C GLU A 162 -16.29 1.45 -29.08
N LYS A 163 -16.44 2.15 -27.94
CA LYS A 163 -15.50 2.04 -26.82
C LYS A 163 -15.31 0.59 -26.33
N TYR A 164 -16.33 -0.25 -26.51
CA TYR A 164 -16.29 -1.64 -26.09
C TYR A 164 -15.47 -2.52 -27.03
N GLN A 165 -15.21 -2.09 -28.27
CA GLN A 165 -14.34 -2.81 -29.20
C GLN A 165 -12.87 -2.83 -28.76
N ARG A 166 -12.50 -2.09 -27.70
CA ARG A 166 -11.17 -2.20 -27.06
C ARG A 166 -10.88 -3.60 -26.51
N THR A 167 -11.89 -4.42 -26.25
CA THR A 167 -11.69 -5.82 -25.81
C THR A 167 -10.97 -6.65 -26.86
N LEU A 168 -11.00 -6.25 -28.13
CA LEU A 168 -10.28 -6.92 -29.23
C LEU A 168 -8.77 -7.05 -28.96
N ILE A 169 -8.19 -6.12 -28.20
CA ILE A 169 -6.76 -6.12 -27.86
C ILE A 169 -6.47 -6.62 -26.45
N ASN A 170 -7.49 -7.05 -25.71
CA ASN A 170 -7.39 -7.45 -24.29
C ASN A 170 -6.59 -6.43 -23.43
N ALA A 171 -6.73 -5.14 -23.74
CA ALA A 171 -5.94 -4.10 -23.10
C ALA A 171 -6.67 -3.55 -21.87
N THR A 172 -5.90 -3.35 -20.79
CA THR A 172 -6.34 -2.72 -19.53
C THR A 172 -6.33 -1.19 -19.58
N CYS A 173 -6.16 -0.59 -20.76
CA CYS A 173 -6.02 0.85 -20.86
C CYS A 173 -7.36 1.57 -20.61
N TYR A 174 -7.31 2.67 -19.87
CA TYR A 174 -8.46 3.53 -19.59
C TYR A 174 -8.57 4.65 -20.63
N LEU A 175 -9.64 4.65 -21.43
CA LEU A 175 -9.95 5.74 -22.34
C LEU A 175 -10.71 6.83 -21.58
N ASN A 176 -10.08 7.99 -21.39
CA ASN A 176 -10.68 9.10 -20.66
C ASN A 176 -11.56 9.96 -21.59
N PRO A 177 -12.88 10.07 -21.36
CA PRO A 177 -13.75 10.90 -22.20
C PRO A 177 -13.42 12.38 -22.02
N ILE A 178 -13.37 13.10 -23.15
CA ILE A 178 -13.19 14.55 -23.14
C ILE A 178 -14.51 15.20 -22.74
N SER A 179 -14.50 15.95 -21.65
CA SER A 179 -15.68 16.68 -21.18
C SER A 179 -15.90 17.91 -22.04
N ILE A 180 -17.13 18.08 -22.51
CA ILE A 180 -17.52 19.23 -23.32
C ILE A 180 -18.67 19.94 -22.61
N SER A 181 -18.37 21.12 -22.06
CA SER A 181 -19.37 21.94 -21.38
C SER A 181 -20.38 22.54 -22.37
N THR A 182 -21.55 22.93 -21.87
CA THR A 182 -22.57 23.64 -22.67
C THR A 182 -22.05 24.93 -23.33
N PRO A 183 -21.29 25.82 -22.65
CA PRO A 183 -20.72 27.00 -23.32
C PRO A 183 -19.71 26.61 -24.41
N GLU A 184 -18.85 25.62 -24.18
CA GLU A 184 -17.92 25.14 -25.20
C GLU A 184 -18.64 24.61 -26.44
N ARG A 185 -19.77 23.92 -26.29
CA ARG A 185 -20.59 23.46 -27.43
C ARG A 185 -21.15 24.63 -28.25
N ALA A 186 -21.53 25.73 -27.60
CA ALA A 186 -22.03 26.92 -28.28
C ALA A 186 -20.91 27.65 -29.03
N THR A 187 -19.71 27.72 -28.45
CA THR A 187 -18.53 28.35 -29.05
C THR A 187 -17.98 27.54 -30.21
N TYR A 188 -17.78 26.24 -30.02
CA TYR A 188 -17.13 25.35 -30.99
C TYR A 188 -18.17 24.51 -31.74
N LYS A 189 -18.84 25.13 -32.72
CA LYS A 189 -19.96 24.54 -33.47
C LYS A 189 -19.71 23.11 -34.00
N PRO A 190 -18.53 22.75 -34.53
CA PRO A 190 -18.29 21.37 -35.00
C PRO A 190 -18.36 20.31 -33.89
N PHE A 191 -18.20 20.71 -32.62
CA PHE A 191 -18.30 19.83 -31.46
C PHE A 191 -19.71 19.82 -30.82
N ALA A 192 -20.67 20.60 -31.34
CA ALA A 192 -21.98 20.76 -30.72
C ALA A 192 -22.76 19.44 -30.55
N GLY A 193 -22.56 18.48 -31.46
CA GLY A 193 -23.22 17.17 -31.43
C GLY A 193 -22.56 16.12 -30.53
N PHE A 194 -21.39 16.41 -29.95
CA PHE A 194 -20.63 15.47 -29.13
C PHE A 194 -21.13 15.44 -27.68
N ALA A 195 -20.92 14.31 -27.02
CA ALA A 195 -21.42 14.05 -25.66
C ALA A 195 -22.95 14.24 -25.53
N ILE A 196 -23.67 14.06 -26.64
CA ILE A 196 -25.12 14.01 -26.70
C ILE A 196 -25.48 12.63 -27.27
N ASP A 197 -26.37 11.93 -26.58
CA ASP A 197 -26.89 10.66 -27.08
C ASP A 197 -27.87 10.94 -28.22
N HIS A 198 -27.47 10.56 -29.43
CA HIS A 198 -28.35 10.57 -30.59
C HIS A 198 -28.89 9.17 -30.82
N PRO A 199 -30.21 9.01 -31.02
CA PRO A 199 -30.75 7.73 -31.42
C PRO A 199 -30.28 7.35 -32.83
N TYR A 200 -30.09 6.06 -33.08
CA TYR A 200 -29.80 5.57 -34.42
C TYR A 200 -31.07 5.63 -35.27
N PHE A 201 -30.94 6.16 -36.49
CA PHE A 201 -32.03 6.21 -37.45
C PHE A 201 -31.71 5.35 -38.66
N ILE A 202 -32.69 4.58 -39.12
CA ILE A 202 -32.64 3.92 -40.41
C ILE A 202 -33.29 4.83 -41.43
N ILE A 203 -32.49 5.34 -42.37
CA ILE A 203 -32.97 6.24 -43.42
C ILE A 203 -33.25 5.40 -44.66
N THR A 204 -34.50 5.43 -45.13
CA THR A 204 -34.92 4.75 -46.37
C THR A 204 -35.12 5.75 -47.49
N SER A 205 -34.72 5.41 -48.72
CA SER A 205 -34.93 6.30 -49.88
C SER A 205 -36.42 6.48 -50.17
N ARG A 206 -36.86 7.74 -50.31
CA ARG A 206 -38.25 8.10 -50.65
C ARG A 206 -38.68 7.57 -52.02
N ASN A 207 -37.74 7.45 -52.96
CA ASN A 207 -38.05 7.01 -54.32
C ASN A 207 -38.26 5.50 -54.42
N PHE A 208 -37.71 4.73 -53.47
CA PHE A 208 -37.72 3.26 -53.51
C PHE A 208 -38.55 2.63 -52.38
N THR A 209 -38.96 3.41 -51.39
CA THR A 209 -39.64 2.90 -50.19
C THR A 209 -40.97 3.59 -50.00
N SER A 210 -42.07 2.84 -50.13
CA SER A 210 -43.40 3.37 -49.83
C SER A 210 -43.57 3.60 -48.32
N SER A 211 -44.37 4.60 -47.94
CA SER A 211 -44.71 4.89 -46.54
C SER A 211 -45.26 3.67 -45.80
N LYS A 212 -46.02 2.81 -46.48
CA LYS A 212 -46.54 1.55 -45.93
C LYS A 212 -45.42 0.57 -45.57
N ILE A 213 -44.37 0.47 -46.38
CA ILE A 213 -43.20 -0.36 -46.09
C ILE A 213 -42.42 0.23 -44.92
N THR A 214 -42.17 1.54 -44.90
CA THR A 214 -41.52 2.21 -43.75
C THR A 214 -42.27 1.96 -42.45
N LYS A 215 -43.61 2.05 -42.45
CA LYS A 215 -44.43 1.74 -41.26
C LYS A 215 -44.29 0.28 -40.82
N ARG A 216 -44.22 -0.66 -41.77
CA ARG A 216 -43.98 -2.09 -41.46
C ARG A 216 -42.58 -2.30 -40.88
N ILE A 217 -41.56 -1.71 -41.47
CA ILE A 217 -40.17 -1.76 -40.97
C ILE A 217 -40.12 -1.22 -39.54
N ASN A 218 -40.70 -0.04 -39.28
CA ASN A 218 -40.74 0.52 -37.93
C ASN A 218 -41.47 -0.39 -36.93
N THR A 219 -42.56 -1.03 -37.36
CA THR A 219 -43.28 -1.99 -36.51
C THR A 219 -42.41 -3.20 -36.16
N VAL A 220 -41.63 -3.71 -37.11
CA VAL A 220 -40.68 -4.81 -36.87
C VAL A 220 -39.57 -4.34 -35.94
N ILE A 221 -38.99 -3.17 -36.17
CA ILE A 221 -37.91 -2.61 -35.33
C ILE A 221 -38.37 -2.49 -33.88
N LEU A 222 -39.52 -1.85 -33.65
CA LEU A 222 -40.07 -1.64 -32.31
C LEU A 222 -40.44 -2.96 -31.59
N ARG A 223 -40.72 -4.04 -32.34
CA ARG A 223 -41.05 -5.35 -31.77
C ARG A 223 -39.83 -6.23 -31.51
N MET A 224 -38.84 -6.20 -32.40
CA MET A 224 -37.69 -7.12 -32.39
C MET A 224 -36.44 -6.54 -31.71
N PHE A 225 -36.36 -5.22 -31.61
CA PHE A 225 -35.20 -4.49 -31.11
C PHE A 225 -35.62 -3.58 -29.96
N GLN A 226 -36.22 -4.17 -28.92
CA GLN A 226 -36.39 -3.47 -27.65
C GLN A 226 -35.01 -3.21 -27.02
N ASP A 227 -34.82 -2.11 -26.29
CA ASP A 227 -33.52 -1.70 -25.73
C ASP A 227 -32.82 -2.81 -24.94
N GLN A 228 -33.59 -3.60 -24.17
CA GLN A 228 -33.07 -4.74 -23.43
C GLN A 228 -32.56 -5.85 -24.35
N GLN A 229 -33.28 -6.15 -25.44
CA GLN A 229 -32.87 -7.17 -26.41
C GLN A 229 -31.68 -6.71 -27.24
N ILE A 230 -31.60 -5.43 -27.58
CA ILE A 230 -30.42 -4.88 -28.29
C ILE A 230 -29.17 -5.10 -27.44
N SER A 231 -29.20 -4.69 -26.17
CA SER A 231 -28.05 -4.77 -25.27
C SER A 231 -27.70 -6.22 -24.87
N SER A 232 -28.69 -7.04 -24.48
CA SER A 232 -28.44 -8.38 -23.94
C SER A 232 -28.35 -9.49 -24.99
N LEU A 233 -29.01 -9.36 -26.14
CA LEU A 233 -29.15 -10.44 -27.12
C LEU A 233 -28.44 -10.10 -28.44
N TRP A 234 -28.78 -8.98 -29.06
CA TRP A 234 -28.31 -8.66 -30.41
C TRP A 234 -26.86 -8.20 -30.43
N ASN A 235 -26.45 -7.32 -29.52
CA ASN A 235 -25.08 -6.80 -29.47
C ASN A 235 -24.04 -7.90 -29.21
N PRO A 236 -24.17 -8.78 -28.19
CA PRO A 236 -23.18 -9.85 -27.95
C PRO A 236 -23.10 -10.88 -29.07
N ARG A 237 -24.21 -11.10 -29.79
CA ARG A 237 -24.26 -12.05 -30.93
C ARG A 237 -23.68 -11.48 -32.21
N SER A 238 -23.82 -10.17 -32.43
CA SER A 238 -23.48 -9.53 -33.71
C SER A 238 -22.09 -8.91 -33.70
N VAL A 239 -21.53 -8.65 -32.51
CA VAL A 239 -20.21 -8.06 -32.34
C VAL A 239 -19.34 -9.04 -31.57
N ASP A 240 -18.43 -9.73 -32.25
CA ASP A 240 -17.58 -10.76 -31.64
C ASP A 240 -16.81 -10.25 -30.41
N SER A 241 -16.41 -8.97 -30.43
CA SER A 241 -15.72 -8.32 -29.30
C SER A 241 -16.58 -8.19 -28.03
N LEU A 242 -17.90 -8.21 -28.17
CA LEU A 242 -18.85 -8.09 -27.07
C LEU A 242 -19.29 -9.44 -26.49
N ARG A 243 -18.94 -10.56 -27.14
CA ARG A 243 -19.41 -11.90 -26.76
C ARG A 243 -18.95 -12.33 -25.36
N HIS A 244 -17.80 -11.84 -24.92
CA HIS A 244 -17.21 -12.11 -23.60
C HIS A 244 -17.25 -10.89 -22.66
N TYR A 245 -17.86 -9.79 -23.09
CA TYR A 245 -17.84 -8.52 -22.35
C TYR A 245 -18.61 -8.61 -21.03
N TYR A 246 -19.79 -9.23 -21.08
CA TYR A 246 -20.69 -9.32 -19.92
C TYR A 246 -20.22 -10.33 -18.86
N ASP A 247 -19.35 -11.27 -19.23
CA ASP A 247 -18.71 -12.19 -18.27
C ASP A 247 -17.67 -11.45 -17.39
N ASP A 248 -17.08 -10.38 -17.91
CA ASP A 248 -15.99 -9.64 -17.25
C ASP A 248 -16.46 -8.40 -16.46
N GLU A 249 -17.53 -7.71 -16.88
CA GLU A 249 -18.07 -6.54 -16.14
C GLU A 249 -18.81 -6.90 -14.84
N THR A 250 -19.36 -8.11 -14.75
CA THR A 250 -20.13 -8.53 -13.57
C THR A 250 -19.25 -8.89 -12.37
N GLN A 251 -17.94 -9.00 -12.56
CA GLN A 251 -16.99 -9.13 -11.47
C GLN A 251 -16.12 -7.88 -11.43
N PRO A 252 -16.14 -7.09 -10.33
CA PRO A 252 -15.11 -6.08 -10.13
C PRO A 252 -13.77 -6.81 -10.07
N LYS A 253 -13.07 -6.90 -11.20
CA LYS A 253 -11.68 -7.35 -11.25
C LYS A 253 -10.91 -6.26 -10.51
N ALA A 254 -10.41 -6.60 -9.33
CA ALA A 254 -9.41 -5.77 -8.67
C ALA A 254 -8.22 -5.66 -9.63
N GLU A 255 -8.02 -4.50 -10.24
CA GLU A 255 -6.83 -4.21 -11.03
C GLU A 255 -5.67 -4.05 -10.05
N PHE A 256 -4.89 -5.11 -9.89
CA PHE A 256 -3.68 -5.11 -9.06
C PHE A 256 -2.55 -4.45 -9.85
N ASN A 257 -2.30 -3.17 -9.58
CA ASN A 257 -1.06 -2.54 -10.01
C ASN A 257 0.01 -2.72 -8.93
N PRO A 258 1.24 -3.14 -9.28
CA PRO A 258 2.30 -3.34 -8.30
C PRO A 258 2.65 -2.01 -7.63
N MET A 259 2.72 -2.03 -6.29
CA MET A 259 3.16 -0.88 -5.50
C MET A 259 4.55 -0.44 -5.97
N SER A 260 4.76 0.87 -6.19
CA SER A 260 6.07 1.34 -6.60
C SER A 260 7.07 1.18 -5.45
N PHE A 261 8.26 0.64 -5.75
CA PHE A 261 9.35 0.47 -4.80
C PHE A 261 9.73 1.78 -4.08
N GLU A 262 9.46 2.91 -4.73
CA GLU A 262 9.70 4.25 -4.21
C GLU A 262 8.89 4.53 -2.93
N GLN A 263 7.63 4.10 -2.87
CA GLN A 263 6.81 4.26 -1.67
C GLN A 263 7.28 3.35 -0.51
N LEU A 264 7.81 2.16 -0.83
CA LEU A 264 8.37 1.24 0.18
C LEU A 264 9.69 1.76 0.76
N SER A 265 10.42 2.60 0.01
CA SER A 265 11.74 3.10 0.41
C SER A 265 11.72 3.88 1.74
N ILE A 266 10.63 4.61 2.03
CA ILE A 266 10.47 5.38 3.27
C ILE A 266 10.53 4.46 4.50
N VAL A 267 9.89 3.29 4.42
CA VAL A 267 9.89 2.31 5.51
C VAL A 267 11.29 1.74 5.73
N PHE A 268 12.03 1.44 4.65
CA PHE A 268 13.42 1.01 4.75
C PHE A 268 14.31 2.08 5.38
N TYR A 269 14.15 3.35 5.03
CA TYR A 269 14.93 4.43 5.65
C TYR A 269 14.65 4.58 7.14
N LEU A 270 13.39 4.47 7.56
CA LEU A 270 13.04 4.49 8.98
C LEU A 270 13.65 3.30 9.74
N LEU A 271 13.61 2.11 9.14
CA LEU A 271 14.22 0.90 9.72
C LEU A 271 15.74 1.03 9.86
N ILE A 272 16.42 1.51 8.81
CA ILE A 272 17.87 1.74 8.83
C ILE A 272 18.21 2.79 9.88
N GLY A 273 17.48 3.90 9.92
CA GLY A 273 17.66 4.96 10.92
C GLY A 273 17.51 4.44 12.36
N GLY A 274 16.48 3.64 12.62
CA GLY A 274 16.25 3.01 13.93
C GLY A 274 17.37 2.06 14.34
N ASN A 275 17.84 1.21 13.42
CA ASN A 275 18.96 0.30 13.69
C ASN A 275 20.27 1.06 13.97
N CYS A 276 20.57 2.11 13.19
CA CYS A 276 21.73 2.96 13.43
C CYS A 276 21.68 3.64 14.81
N ALA A 277 20.52 4.16 15.20
CA ALA A 277 20.33 4.76 16.53
C ALA A 277 20.55 3.75 17.67
N SER A 278 20.05 2.51 17.51
CA SER A 278 20.26 1.43 18.49
C SER A 278 21.73 1.06 18.64
N ILE A 279 22.47 0.93 17.52
CA ILE A 279 23.92 0.65 17.53
C ILE A 279 24.68 1.79 18.23
N LEU A 280 24.34 3.05 17.94
CA LEU A 280 24.97 4.21 18.58
C LEU A 280 24.72 4.24 20.10
N LEU A 281 23.50 3.91 20.52
CA LEU A 281 23.15 3.86 21.94
C LEU A 281 23.94 2.75 22.67
N MET A 282 24.05 1.57 22.05
CA MET A 282 24.86 0.48 22.58
C MET A 282 26.35 0.85 22.68
N ALA A 283 26.90 1.50 21.65
CA ALA A 283 28.28 1.98 21.67
C ALA A 283 28.51 3.01 22.79
N PHE A 284 27.56 3.92 22.99
CA PHE A 284 27.61 4.92 24.05
C PHE A 284 27.58 4.27 25.43
N GLU A 285 26.71 3.28 25.66
CA GLU A 285 26.66 2.52 26.92
C GLU A 285 27.98 1.80 27.20
N ILE A 286 28.58 1.16 26.19
CA ILE A 286 29.88 0.48 26.33
C ILE A 286 30.98 1.48 26.74
N VAL A 287 31.03 2.65 26.09
CA VAL A 287 32.01 3.71 26.41
C VAL A 287 31.78 4.25 27.81
N TYR A 288 30.54 4.57 28.14
CA TYR A 288 30.16 5.06 29.47
C TYR A 288 30.56 4.07 30.57
N TYR A 289 30.28 2.78 30.38
CA TYR A 289 30.62 1.73 31.33
C TYR A 289 32.15 1.52 31.43
N LYS A 290 32.87 1.48 30.30
CA LYS A 290 34.33 1.26 30.32
C LYS A 290 35.11 2.44 30.90
N VAL A 291 34.70 3.67 30.57
CA VAL A 291 35.48 4.87 30.89
C VAL A 291 34.99 5.49 32.19
N LEU A 292 33.71 5.83 32.27
CA LEU A 292 33.17 6.63 33.37
C LEU A 292 32.97 5.79 34.63
N HIS A 293 32.40 4.59 34.49
CA HIS A 293 32.19 3.71 35.64
C HIS A 293 33.52 3.24 36.23
N ARG A 294 34.48 2.84 35.38
CA ARG A 294 35.82 2.42 35.82
C ARG A 294 36.59 3.54 36.52
N HIS A 295 36.53 4.77 36.00
CA HIS A 295 37.18 5.93 36.63
C HIS A 295 36.52 6.30 37.98
N ASN A 296 35.20 6.21 38.08
CA ASN A 296 34.47 6.44 39.34
C ASN A 296 34.79 5.35 40.39
N LEU A 297 34.99 4.11 39.96
CA LEU A 297 35.33 3.01 40.85
C LEU A 297 36.76 3.14 41.38
N ILE A 298 37.71 3.54 40.53
CA ILE A 298 39.11 3.81 40.93
C ILE A 298 39.18 4.99 41.90
N SER A 299 38.49 6.10 41.61
CA SER A 299 38.50 7.29 42.49
C SER A 299 37.82 7.01 43.84
N ALA A 300 36.75 6.21 43.84
CA ALA A 300 36.11 5.75 45.07
C ALA A 300 37.03 4.84 45.91
N LEU A 301 37.78 3.93 45.26
CA LEU A 301 38.77 3.08 45.93
C LEU A 301 39.92 3.90 46.54
N GLN A 302 40.46 4.88 45.82
CA GLN A 302 41.50 5.78 46.33
C GLN A 302 41.03 6.60 47.54
N ARG A 303 39.78 7.10 47.55
CA ARG A 303 39.22 7.80 48.72
C ARG A 303 39.02 6.89 49.93
N ARG A 304 38.72 5.60 49.71
CA ARG A 304 38.62 4.62 50.79
C ARG A 304 40.00 4.26 51.35
N SER A 305 41.00 4.05 50.50
CA SER A 305 42.35 3.71 50.96
C SER A 305 42.98 4.85 51.76
N SER A 306 42.77 6.12 51.35
CA SER A 306 43.30 7.28 52.08
C SER A 306 42.68 7.43 53.47
N LYS A 307 41.36 7.21 53.60
CA LYS A 307 40.65 7.19 54.90
C LYS A 307 41.13 6.07 55.82
N ILE A 308 41.44 4.90 55.27
CA ILE A 308 42.00 3.78 56.03
C ILE A 308 43.41 4.14 56.52
N LEU A 309 44.29 4.63 55.64
CA LEU A 309 45.65 5.03 56.00
C LEU A 309 45.68 6.10 57.11
N GLN A 310 44.80 7.11 57.05
CA GLN A 310 44.66 8.12 58.12
C GLN A 310 44.19 7.52 59.46
N LYS A 311 43.38 6.46 59.43
CA LYS A 311 42.86 5.84 60.66
C LYS A 311 43.92 5.01 61.40
N TYR A 312 44.96 4.54 60.69
CA TYR A 312 46.02 3.68 61.24
C TYR A 312 47.37 4.39 61.40
N SER A 313 47.47 5.69 61.10
CA SER A 313 48.69 6.48 61.28
C SER A 313 48.77 7.21 62.63
N VAL A 314 48.16 6.66 63.68
CA VAL A 314 48.22 7.15 65.08
C VAL A 314 48.97 6.14 65.92
#